data_AF-R4MKM4-F1
#
_entry.id   AF-R4MKM4-F1
#
_cell.length_a   1.000
_cell.length_b   1.000
_cell.length_c   1.000
_cell.angle_alpha   90.00
_cell.angle_beta   90.00
_cell.angle_gamma   90.00
#
_symmetry.space_group_name_H-M   'P 1'
#
loop_
_entity.id
_entity.type
_entity.pdbx_description
1 polymer ?
#
loop_
_entity_poly.entity_id
_entity_poly.type
_entity_poly.pdbx_seq_one_letter_code
_entity_poly.pdbx_strand_id
1 'polypeptide(L)'
;MCDTVLEFSNTVTRVHEDPRVTLPYTDESWKTICEVGQRVDERLAAADVRLTVGGEPTFVSVDNQVAEEWRTAADGPHKRERASDLAARLKAVWAPQGLIHRGQGRWYPGEPLPRWQIALYWRTDGRPLWTNDALLADPWGAPPADPVDDDAAYRVLAGIADGLGLPISQVRPAYEDPLSRLAAAVRMPAGDPVESGDDPAAHQPRHRPPAAPRCWRASMRPSPLRLRTCCRCTAATTGKAGPARTGARRGRIVLLEGDSPAGLRSPVHAAAHPGHV
;
A
#
# COMPACT_ATOMS: atom_id res chain seq x y z
N MET A 1 67.01 -11.54 -31.23
CA MET A 1 65.56 -11.54 -30.92
C MET A 1 65.25 -12.87 -30.26
N CYS A 2 64.73 -12.86 -29.03
CA CYS A 2 64.18 -14.06 -28.40
C CYS A 2 62.69 -14.09 -28.71
N ASP A 3 62.23 -15.21 -29.24
CA ASP A 3 60.81 -15.46 -29.52
C ASP A 3 60.22 -16.27 -28.38
N THR A 4 58.98 -15.96 -27.98
CA THR A 4 58.28 -16.66 -26.90
C THR A 4 56.88 -16.99 -27.37
N VAL A 5 56.55 -18.28 -27.34
CA VAL A 5 55.24 -18.79 -27.73
C VAL A 5 54.50 -19.22 -26.46
N LEU A 6 53.29 -18.70 -26.29
CA LEU A 6 52.38 -19.12 -25.24
C LEU A 6 51.26 -19.94 -25.87
N GLU A 7 51.01 -21.12 -25.33
CA GLU A 7 49.90 -21.97 -25.72
C GLU A 7 48.81 -21.95 -24.64
N PHE A 8 47.56 -21.91 -25.08
CA PHE A 8 46.39 -22.02 -24.21
C PHE A 8 45.52 -23.19 -24.67
N SER A 9 45.00 -23.96 -23.71
CA SER A 9 44.09 -25.07 -23.91
C SER A 9 42.78 -24.77 -23.17
N ASN A 10 41.66 -24.96 -23.87
CA ASN A 10 40.33 -24.87 -23.27
C ASN A 10 39.65 -26.24 -23.36
N THR A 11 39.43 -26.88 -22.21
CA THR A 11 38.79 -28.19 -22.15
C THR A 11 37.34 -28.00 -21.72
N VAL A 12 36.40 -28.27 -22.63
CA VAL A 12 34.96 -28.19 -22.36
C VAL A 12 34.47 -29.59 -22.00
N THR A 13 34.08 -29.79 -20.75
CA THR A 13 33.45 -31.04 -20.28
C THR A 13 31.95 -30.80 -20.13
N ARG A 14 31.12 -31.57 -20.83
CA ARG A 14 29.68 -31.57 -20.58
C ARG A 14 29.41 -32.41 -19.32
N VAL A 15 28.99 -31.73 -18.26
CA VAL A 15 28.34 -32.40 -17.12
C VAL A 15 26.94 -32.80 -17.58
N HIS A 16 26.48 -34.00 -17.21
CA HIS A 16 25.09 -34.41 -17.46
C HIS A 16 24.19 -33.50 -16.62
N GLU A 17 23.66 -32.47 -17.27
CA GLU A 17 22.69 -31.56 -16.69
C GLU A 17 21.32 -32.22 -16.90
N ASP A 18 20.60 -32.49 -15.80
CA ASP A 18 19.23 -32.96 -15.88
C ASP A 18 18.42 -32.05 -16.81
N PRO A 19 17.56 -32.61 -17.68
CA PRO A 19 16.90 -31.87 -18.72
C PRO A 19 16.21 -30.64 -18.12
N ARG A 20 16.51 -29.46 -18.68
CA ARG A 20 15.71 -28.24 -18.43
C ARG A 20 14.25 -28.64 -18.56
N VAL A 21 13.49 -28.45 -17.48
CA VAL A 21 12.06 -28.76 -17.41
C VAL A 21 11.33 -27.80 -18.35
N THR A 22 11.31 -28.13 -19.64
CA THR A 22 10.62 -27.39 -20.70
C THR A 22 9.21 -27.92 -20.93
N LEU A 23 8.88 -29.05 -20.32
CA LEU A 23 7.56 -29.68 -20.33
C LEU A 23 7.12 -29.98 -18.88
N PRO A 24 5.80 -29.98 -18.59
CA PRO A 24 5.28 -30.47 -17.31
C PRO A 24 5.76 -31.89 -17.02
N TYR A 25 5.98 -32.21 -15.75
CA TYR A 25 6.28 -33.58 -15.32
C TYR A 25 5.18 -34.54 -15.76
N THR A 26 5.55 -35.77 -16.09
CA THR A 26 4.57 -36.84 -16.30
C THR A 26 3.83 -37.13 -15.00
N ASP A 27 2.59 -37.63 -15.07
CA ASP A 27 1.80 -37.97 -13.88
C ASP A 27 2.54 -38.96 -12.96
N GLU A 28 3.28 -39.91 -13.54
CA GLU A 28 4.12 -40.86 -12.80
C GLU A 28 5.27 -40.17 -12.06
N SER A 29 5.94 -39.22 -12.72
CA SER A 29 7.02 -38.42 -12.11
C SER A 29 6.45 -37.56 -10.99
N TRP A 30 5.30 -36.92 -11.22
CA TRP A 30 4.62 -36.10 -10.23
C TRP A 30 4.20 -36.91 -9.01
N LYS A 31 3.62 -38.10 -9.22
CA LYS A 31 3.29 -39.03 -8.13
C LYS A 31 4.52 -39.42 -7.33
N THR A 32 5.63 -39.74 -8.01
CA THR A 32 6.91 -40.07 -7.34
C THR A 32 7.43 -38.90 -6.50
N ILE A 33 7.36 -37.66 -7.02
CA ILE A 33 7.71 -36.44 -6.28
C ILE A 33 6.85 -36.29 -5.02
N CYS A 34 5.53 -36.51 -5.12
CA CYS A 34 4.63 -36.45 -3.97
C CYS A 34 4.94 -37.54 -2.92
N GLU A 35 5.23 -38.78 -3.34
CA GLU A 35 5.60 -39.88 -2.45
C GLU A 35 6.91 -39.60 -1.71
N VAL A 36 7.91 -39.05 -2.41
CA VAL A 36 9.17 -38.58 -1.79
C VAL A 36 8.90 -37.45 -0.80
N GLY A 37 8.03 -36.50 -1.16
CA GLY A 37 7.61 -35.41 -0.28
C GLY A 37 7.01 -35.92 1.04
N GLN A 38 6.06 -36.87 0.96
CA GLN A 38 5.48 -37.51 2.15
C GLN A 38 6.53 -38.20 3.02
N ARG A 39 7.47 -38.93 2.40
CA ARG A 39 8.57 -39.59 3.14
C ARG A 39 9.46 -38.58 3.86
N VAL A 40 9.71 -37.42 3.25
CA VAL A 40 10.49 -36.33 3.87
C VAL A 40 9.71 -35.74 5.03
N ASP A 41 8.41 -35.47 4.86
CA ASP A 41 7.55 -34.94 5.93
C ASP A 41 7.49 -35.87 7.15
N GLU A 42 7.36 -37.19 6.93
CA GLU A 42 7.42 -38.20 8.00
C GLU A 42 8.73 -38.13 8.79
N ARG A 43 9.87 -38.00 8.09
CA ARG A 43 11.19 -37.89 8.72
C ARG A 43 11.35 -36.60 9.52
N LEU A 44 10.85 -35.49 8.98
CA LEU A 44 10.89 -34.19 9.66
C LEU A 44 10.05 -34.22 10.93
N ALA A 45 8.84 -34.79 10.87
CA ALA A 45 7.97 -34.95 12.03
C ALA A 45 8.59 -35.85 13.10
N ALA A 46 9.17 -37.00 12.71
CA ALA A 46 9.82 -37.91 13.65
C ALA A 46 11.05 -37.30 14.34
N ALA A 47 11.71 -36.32 13.70
CA ALA A 47 12.85 -35.60 14.24
C ALA A 47 12.49 -34.28 14.95
N ASP A 48 11.19 -33.97 15.14
CA ASP A 48 10.70 -32.68 15.67
C ASP A 48 11.28 -31.46 14.94
N VAL A 49 11.51 -31.59 13.63
CA VAL A 49 11.99 -30.49 12.79
C VAL A 49 10.81 -29.63 12.35
N ARG A 50 10.85 -28.34 12.71
CA ARG A 50 9.86 -27.36 12.27
C ARG A 50 10.40 -26.58 11.09
N LEU A 51 9.72 -26.68 9.95
CA LEU A 51 10.00 -25.86 8.79
C LEU A 51 9.32 -24.50 8.93
N THR A 52 10.07 -23.44 8.67
CA THR A 52 9.51 -22.11 8.40
C THR A 52 9.77 -21.79 6.96
N VAL A 53 8.72 -21.49 6.19
CA VAL A 53 8.89 -20.82 4.91
C VAL A 53 9.41 -19.40 5.21
N GLY A 54 10.46 -18.97 4.51
CA GLY A 54 10.99 -17.61 4.66
C GLY A 54 9.87 -16.56 4.54
N GLY A 55 10.02 -15.43 5.23
CA GLY A 55 8.91 -14.52 5.51
C GLY A 55 8.22 -13.84 4.31
N GLU A 56 8.79 -13.92 3.11
CA GLU A 56 8.28 -13.24 1.91
C GLU A 56 8.33 -14.17 0.67
N PRO A 57 7.45 -15.19 0.56
CA PRO A 57 7.35 -15.98 -0.66
C PRO A 57 6.84 -15.13 -1.83
N THR A 58 7.47 -15.27 -3.00
CA THR A 58 7.09 -14.53 -4.21
C THR A 58 6.14 -15.36 -5.07
N PHE A 59 4.98 -14.79 -5.38
CA PHE A 59 4.04 -15.37 -6.33
C PHE A 59 4.24 -14.76 -7.72
N VAL A 60 4.25 -15.60 -8.76
CA VAL A 60 4.33 -15.18 -10.17
C VAL A 60 3.21 -15.87 -10.93
N SER A 61 2.51 -15.13 -11.79
CA SER A 61 1.45 -15.69 -12.65
C SER A 61 2.04 -16.71 -13.63
N VAL A 62 1.49 -17.93 -13.66
CA VAL A 62 1.86 -18.95 -14.65
C VAL A 62 1.43 -18.54 -16.06
N ASP A 63 0.30 -17.85 -16.17
CA ASP A 63 -0.31 -17.48 -17.45
C ASP A 63 0.40 -16.28 -18.11
N ASN A 64 1.02 -15.40 -17.31
CA ASN A 64 1.57 -14.14 -17.81
C ASN A 64 2.84 -13.67 -17.06
N GLN A 65 3.78 -14.58 -16.82
CA GLN A 65 5.02 -14.28 -16.10
C GLN A 65 5.94 -13.24 -16.78
N VAL A 66 5.75 -12.97 -18.07
CA VAL A 66 6.62 -12.05 -18.84
C VAL A 66 6.17 -10.61 -18.84
N ALA A 67 4.92 -10.33 -18.41
CA ALA A 67 4.41 -8.97 -18.35
C ALA A 67 5.17 -8.12 -17.34
N GLU A 68 5.21 -6.81 -17.59
CA GLU A 68 6.00 -5.86 -16.80
C GLU A 68 5.67 -5.92 -15.31
N GLU A 69 4.39 -6.04 -14.96
CA GLU A 69 3.89 -6.17 -13.58
C GLU A 69 4.39 -7.43 -12.83
N TRP A 70 4.91 -8.43 -13.55
CA TRP A 70 5.52 -9.65 -12.96
C TRP A 70 7.04 -9.65 -13.03
N ARG A 71 7.65 -8.69 -13.74
CA ARG A 71 9.10 -8.56 -13.90
C ARG A 71 9.67 -7.37 -13.14
N THR A 72 9.29 -6.16 -13.55
CA THR A 72 9.93 -4.91 -13.13
C THR A 72 8.95 -3.95 -12.48
N ALA A 73 7.74 -3.83 -13.02
CA ALA A 73 6.72 -2.99 -12.42
C ALA A 73 6.22 -3.63 -11.11
N ALA A 74 6.19 -2.80 -10.06
CA ALA A 74 5.74 -3.23 -8.75
C ALA A 74 4.21 -3.49 -8.71
N ASP A 75 3.47 -2.95 -9.66
CA ASP A 75 2.01 -2.87 -9.68
C ASP A 75 1.46 -3.10 -11.09
N GLY A 76 0.21 -3.55 -11.17
CA GLY A 76 -0.52 -3.69 -12.43
C GLY A 76 -1.91 -4.31 -12.23
N PRO A 77 -2.83 -4.12 -13.19
CA PRO A 77 -4.22 -4.57 -13.06
C PRO A 77 -4.36 -6.07 -12.82
N HIS A 78 -3.62 -6.89 -13.58
CA HIS A 78 -3.75 -8.34 -13.49
C HIS A 78 -3.04 -8.88 -12.24
N LYS A 79 -1.96 -8.24 -11.79
CA LYS A 79 -1.35 -8.51 -10.48
C LYS A 79 -2.32 -8.26 -9.32
N ARG A 80 -3.08 -7.15 -9.35
CA ARG A 80 -4.09 -6.83 -8.32
C ARG A 80 -5.25 -7.82 -8.32
N GLU A 81 -5.70 -8.24 -9.51
CA GLU A 81 -6.72 -9.28 -9.67
C GLU A 81 -6.26 -10.60 -9.04
N ARG A 82 -5.07 -11.09 -9.43
CA ARG A 82 -4.50 -12.35 -8.92
C ARG A 82 -4.23 -12.30 -7.42
N ALA A 83 -3.76 -11.17 -6.89
CA ALA A 83 -3.59 -10.99 -5.45
C ALA A 83 -4.93 -11.01 -4.69
N SER A 84 -5.99 -10.43 -5.27
CA SER A 84 -7.32 -10.42 -4.66
C SER A 84 -7.95 -11.82 -4.64
N ASP A 85 -7.84 -12.58 -5.73
CA ASP A 85 -8.28 -13.98 -5.79
C ASP A 85 -7.51 -14.85 -4.78
N LEU A 86 -6.18 -14.72 -4.72
CA LEU A 86 -5.37 -15.42 -3.73
C LEU A 86 -5.82 -15.09 -2.31
N ALA A 87 -5.97 -13.81 -1.95
CA ALA A 87 -6.40 -13.41 -0.61
C ALA A 87 -7.78 -13.96 -0.25
N ALA A 88 -8.73 -14.00 -1.20
CA ALA A 88 -10.06 -14.58 -0.99
C ALA A 88 -9.99 -16.09 -0.71
N ARG A 89 -9.16 -16.83 -1.46
CA ARG A 89 -8.95 -18.26 -1.23
C ARG A 89 -8.28 -18.54 0.12
N LEU A 90 -7.24 -17.77 0.46
CA LEU A 90 -6.57 -17.90 1.76
C LEU A 90 -7.51 -17.59 2.92
N LYS A 91 -8.36 -16.56 2.79
CA LYS A 91 -9.42 -16.27 3.77
C LYS A 91 -10.35 -17.48 3.91
N ALA A 92 -10.84 -18.05 2.81
CA ALA A 92 -11.77 -19.17 2.85
C ALA A 92 -11.20 -20.41 3.56
N VAL A 93 -9.89 -20.68 3.41
CA VAL A 93 -9.25 -21.86 4.00
C VAL A 93 -8.81 -21.61 5.46
N TRP A 94 -8.19 -20.48 5.76
CA TRP A 94 -7.51 -20.25 7.04
C TRP A 94 -8.21 -19.27 7.97
N ALA A 95 -9.03 -18.37 7.43
CA ALA A 95 -9.65 -17.31 8.19
C ALA A 95 -11.08 -16.99 7.69
N PRO A 96 -12.05 -17.93 7.79
CA PRO A 96 -13.41 -17.70 7.26
C PRO A 96 -14.07 -16.45 7.85
N GLN A 97 -13.80 -16.18 9.14
CA GLN A 97 -14.26 -15.00 9.89
C GLN A 97 -13.23 -13.85 9.91
N GLY A 98 -12.20 -13.95 9.09
CA GLY A 98 -11.14 -12.96 8.97
C GLY A 98 -11.59 -11.71 8.23
N LEU A 99 -10.80 -10.65 8.38
CA LEU A 99 -10.94 -9.38 7.70
C LEU A 99 -9.85 -9.27 6.63
N ILE A 100 -10.26 -9.04 5.38
CA ILE A 100 -9.37 -8.62 4.31
C ILE A 100 -9.30 -7.09 4.31
N HIS A 101 -8.11 -6.54 4.53
CA HIS A 101 -7.84 -5.11 4.47
C HIS A 101 -6.92 -4.80 3.28
N ARG A 102 -7.42 -4.00 2.34
CA ARG A 102 -6.66 -3.53 1.17
C ARG A 102 -6.19 -2.11 1.44
N GLY A 103 -4.89 -1.88 1.43
CA GLY A 103 -4.34 -0.58 1.82
C GLY A 103 -2.90 -0.37 1.39
N GLN A 104 -2.25 0.59 2.04
CA GLN A 104 -0.85 0.92 1.79
C GLN A 104 0.07 -0.14 2.40
N GLY A 105 1.03 -0.57 1.60
CA GLY A 105 2.09 -1.49 1.97
C GLY A 105 3.41 -0.76 2.25
N ARG A 106 4.52 -1.48 2.04
CA ARG A 106 5.87 -0.96 2.31
C ARG A 106 6.16 0.23 1.39
N TRP A 107 6.82 1.24 1.95
CA TRP A 107 7.31 2.40 1.22
C TRP A 107 8.82 2.31 1.09
N TYR A 108 9.32 2.17 -0.14
CA TYR A 108 10.76 2.10 -0.38
C TYR A 108 11.35 3.50 -0.61
N PRO A 109 12.60 3.75 -0.17
CA PRO A 109 13.28 5.02 -0.44
C PRO A 109 13.31 5.34 -1.94
N GLY A 110 12.96 6.58 -2.29
CA GLY A 110 12.92 7.06 -3.67
C GLY A 110 11.58 6.84 -4.40
N GLU A 111 10.65 6.05 -3.86
CA GLU A 111 9.31 5.92 -4.42
C GLU A 111 8.43 7.11 -3.98
N PRO A 112 7.58 7.68 -4.86
CA PRO A 112 6.75 8.84 -4.53
C PRO A 112 5.59 8.52 -3.57
N LEU A 113 5.12 7.26 -3.57
CA LEU A 113 4.01 6.77 -2.75
C LEU A 113 4.35 5.37 -2.22
N PRO A 114 3.78 4.95 -1.08
CA PRO A 114 3.88 3.56 -0.63
C PRO A 114 3.27 2.62 -1.67
N ARG A 115 3.79 1.39 -1.74
CA ARG A 115 3.18 0.32 -2.52
C ARG A 115 1.82 -0.08 -1.92
N TRP A 116 1.12 -1.02 -2.54
CA TRP A 116 -0.12 -1.57 -1.99
C TRP A 116 0.11 -2.91 -1.29
N GLN A 117 -0.83 -3.30 -0.43
CA GLN A 117 -0.88 -4.62 0.17
C GLN A 117 -2.31 -5.09 0.39
N ILE A 118 -2.49 -6.40 0.47
CA ILE A 118 -3.69 -7.06 0.98
C ILE A 118 -3.31 -7.78 2.27
N ALA A 119 -3.88 -7.38 3.39
CA ALA A 119 -3.66 -8.00 4.67
C ALA A 119 -4.87 -8.85 5.07
N LEU A 120 -4.62 -10.06 5.57
CA LEU A 120 -5.63 -10.95 6.14
C LEU A 120 -5.44 -11.01 7.65
N TYR A 121 -6.42 -10.51 8.39
CA TYR A 121 -6.41 -10.52 9.85
C TYR A 121 -7.49 -11.46 10.37
N TRP A 122 -7.20 -12.23 11.42
CA TRP A 122 -8.22 -13.02 12.10
C TRP A 122 -7.90 -13.14 13.58
N ARG A 123 -8.92 -13.47 14.36
CA ARG A 123 -8.75 -13.74 15.79
C ARG A 123 -8.51 -15.23 15.99
N THR A 124 -7.61 -15.55 16.91
CA THR A 124 -7.32 -16.93 17.31
C THR A 124 -8.50 -17.59 18.05
N ASP A 125 -9.43 -16.80 18.58
CA ASP A 125 -10.68 -17.29 19.20
C ASP A 125 -11.81 -17.54 18.20
N GLY A 126 -11.55 -17.40 16.89
CA GLY A 126 -12.51 -17.68 15.81
C GLY A 126 -13.64 -16.67 15.69
N ARG A 127 -13.70 -15.63 16.54
CA ARG A 127 -14.73 -14.59 16.43
C ARG A 127 -14.42 -13.64 15.25
N PRO A 128 -15.45 -13.09 14.60
CA PRO A 128 -15.24 -12.15 13.50
C PRO A 128 -14.60 -10.85 14.01
N LEU A 129 -13.67 -10.31 13.21
CA LEU A 129 -13.18 -8.92 13.37
C LEU A 129 -14.15 -7.91 12.74
N TRP A 130 -14.90 -8.35 11.74
CA TRP A 130 -15.86 -7.56 11.00
C TRP A 130 -17.05 -8.45 10.64
N THR A 131 -18.27 -7.93 10.79
CA THR A 131 -19.50 -8.74 10.68
C THR A 131 -20.24 -8.56 9.36
N ASN A 132 -19.88 -7.57 8.54
CA ASN A 132 -20.60 -7.28 7.30
C ASN A 132 -19.64 -6.98 6.14
N ASP A 133 -19.19 -8.02 5.46
CA ASP A 133 -18.23 -7.93 4.35
C ASP A 133 -18.69 -6.98 3.22
N ALA A 134 -20.01 -6.76 3.04
CA ALA A 134 -20.53 -5.85 2.03
C ALA A 134 -20.18 -4.37 2.27
N LEU A 135 -19.76 -4.01 3.48
CA LEU A 135 -19.31 -2.66 3.82
C LEU A 135 -17.81 -2.44 3.53
N LEU A 136 -17.08 -3.47 3.15
CA LEU A 136 -15.66 -3.37 2.79
C LEU A 136 -15.53 -3.03 1.31
N ALA A 137 -14.86 -1.93 1.00
CA ALA A 137 -14.57 -1.57 -0.37
C ALA A 137 -13.44 -2.42 -0.96
N ASP A 138 -13.58 -2.78 -2.24
CA ASP A 138 -12.46 -3.21 -3.08
C ASP A 138 -11.99 -2.03 -3.95
N PRO A 139 -10.83 -1.43 -3.66
CA PRO A 139 -10.31 -0.29 -4.42
C PRO A 139 -9.93 -0.65 -5.87
N TRP A 140 -9.89 -1.94 -6.22
CA TRP A 140 -9.61 -2.41 -7.57
C TRP A 140 -10.86 -3.00 -8.26
N GLY A 141 -11.98 -3.05 -7.55
CA GLY A 141 -13.27 -3.45 -8.11
C GLY A 141 -13.91 -2.35 -8.96
N ALA A 142 -15.11 -2.64 -9.46
CA ALA A 142 -15.92 -1.63 -10.13
C ALA A 142 -16.23 -0.47 -9.16
N PRO A 143 -16.14 0.80 -9.62
CA PRO A 143 -16.52 1.93 -8.80
C PRO A 143 -18.02 1.84 -8.43
N PRO A 144 -18.42 2.34 -7.26
CA PRO A 144 -19.82 2.38 -6.88
C PRO A 144 -20.63 3.20 -7.90
N ALA A 145 -21.85 2.74 -8.19
CA ALA A 145 -22.72 3.34 -9.21
C ALA A 145 -23.17 4.76 -8.84
N ASP A 146 -23.36 5.02 -7.55
CA ASP A 146 -23.89 6.29 -7.05
C ASP A 146 -22.79 7.13 -6.38
N PRO A 147 -22.79 8.45 -6.60
CA PRO A 147 -21.91 9.36 -5.89
C PRO A 147 -22.22 9.32 -4.39
N VAL A 148 -21.15 9.31 -3.59
CA VAL A 148 -21.26 9.37 -2.13
C VAL A 148 -21.67 10.79 -1.73
N ASP A 149 -22.63 10.90 -0.80
CA ASP A 149 -23.07 12.15 -0.19
C ASP A 149 -21.86 12.94 0.41
N ASP A 150 -21.82 14.25 0.18
CA ASP A 150 -20.76 15.17 0.63
C ASP A 150 -20.53 15.04 2.16
N ASP A 151 -21.59 14.75 2.93
CA ASP A 151 -21.53 14.61 4.38
C ASP A 151 -21.19 13.19 4.88
N ALA A 152 -21.10 12.20 3.99
CA ALA A 152 -20.88 10.80 4.39
C ALA A 152 -19.56 10.63 5.16
N ALA A 153 -18.50 11.29 4.70
CA ALA A 153 -17.20 11.26 5.40
C ALA A 153 -17.29 11.83 6.82
N TYR A 154 -18.12 12.87 7.02
CA TYR A 154 -18.33 13.45 8.36
C TYR A 154 -19.08 12.48 9.24
N ARG A 155 -20.18 11.88 8.74
CA ARG A 155 -20.98 10.90 9.48
C ARG A 155 -20.16 9.70 9.93
N VAL A 156 -19.30 9.16 9.05
CA VAL A 156 -18.39 8.05 9.38
C VAL A 156 -17.43 8.46 10.49
N LEU A 157 -16.75 9.60 10.36
CA LEU A 157 -15.79 10.07 11.37
C LEU A 157 -16.47 10.45 12.69
N ALA A 158 -17.68 10.98 12.65
CA ALA A 158 -18.50 11.29 13.82
C ALA A 158 -18.88 10.01 14.57
N GLY A 159 -19.33 8.97 13.87
CA GLY A 159 -19.61 7.65 14.46
C GLY A 159 -18.37 7.01 15.07
N ILE A 160 -17.21 7.11 14.41
CA ILE A 160 -15.93 6.64 14.98
C ILE A 160 -15.58 7.43 16.25
N ALA A 161 -15.73 8.76 16.23
CA ALA A 161 -15.45 9.61 17.39
C ALA A 161 -16.34 9.23 18.58
N ASP A 162 -17.64 9.08 18.35
CA ASP A 162 -18.62 8.67 19.35
C ASP A 162 -18.30 7.28 19.93
N GLY A 163 -18.04 6.29 19.07
CA GLY A 163 -17.66 4.94 19.48
C GLY A 163 -16.35 4.86 20.28
N LEU A 164 -15.45 5.83 20.10
CA LEU A 164 -14.21 5.97 20.87
C LEU A 164 -14.34 6.89 22.10
N GLY A 165 -15.52 7.45 22.36
CA GLY A 165 -15.75 8.42 23.44
C GLY A 165 -15.01 9.74 23.25
N LEU A 166 -14.66 10.08 22.02
CA LEU A 166 -13.95 11.30 21.66
C LEU A 166 -14.95 12.44 21.43
N PRO A 167 -14.66 13.67 21.89
CA PRO A 167 -15.50 14.82 21.57
C PRO A 167 -15.60 15.03 20.06
N ILE A 168 -16.82 15.28 19.55
CA ILE A 168 -17.06 15.53 18.12
C ILE A 168 -16.24 16.68 17.55
N SER A 169 -15.81 17.62 18.41
CA SER A 169 -14.88 18.70 18.06
C SER A 169 -13.50 18.24 17.57
N GLN A 170 -13.15 16.95 17.74
CA GLN A 170 -11.96 16.34 17.15
C GLN A 170 -12.12 15.94 15.68
N VAL A 171 -13.36 15.85 15.18
CA VAL A 171 -13.65 15.70 13.74
C VAL A 171 -13.60 17.10 13.13
N ARG A 172 -12.52 17.38 12.40
CA ARG A 172 -12.29 18.72 11.82
C ARG A 172 -12.14 18.62 10.31
N PRO A 173 -12.72 19.54 9.54
CA PRO A 173 -12.45 19.63 8.11
C PRO A 173 -10.98 19.97 7.88
N ALA A 174 -10.39 19.35 6.87
CA ALA A 174 -9.11 19.71 6.31
C ALA A 174 -9.31 20.33 4.92
N TYR A 175 -8.40 21.22 4.55
CA TYR A 175 -8.47 21.99 3.33
C TYR A 175 -7.17 21.84 2.55
N GLU A 176 -7.28 21.80 1.22
CA GLU A 176 -6.13 21.94 0.33
C GLU A 176 -5.46 23.32 0.52
N ASP A 177 -4.16 23.43 0.23
CA ASP A 177 -3.44 24.70 0.31
C ASP A 177 -3.47 25.47 -1.02
N PRO A 178 -4.38 26.46 -1.20
CA PRO A 178 -4.42 27.24 -2.43
C PRO A 178 -3.16 28.10 -2.62
N LEU A 179 -2.49 28.52 -1.53
CA LEU A 179 -1.32 29.38 -1.62
C LEU A 179 -0.11 28.61 -2.14
N SER A 180 0.08 27.38 -1.65
CA SER A 180 1.14 26.49 -2.16
C SER A 180 0.93 26.18 -3.65
N ARG A 181 -0.31 25.85 -4.05
CA ARG A 181 -0.65 25.63 -5.47
C ARG A 181 -0.41 26.85 -6.35
N LEU A 182 -0.75 28.05 -5.85
CA LEU A 182 -0.48 29.30 -6.57
C LEU A 182 1.02 29.56 -6.72
N ALA A 183 1.78 29.39 -5.64
CA ALA A 183 3.23 29.56 -5.66
C ALA A 183 3.90 28.56 -6.61
N ALA A 184 3.44 27.30 -6.64
CA ALA A 184 3.89 26.30 -7.59
C ALA A 184 3.55 26.71 -9.03
N ALA A 185 2.32 27.17 -9.29
CA ALA A 185 1.89 27.60 -10.63
C ALA A 185 2.71 28.79 -11.16
N VAL A 186 3.01 29.79 -10.32
CA VAL A 186 3.80 30.97 -10.71
C VAL A 186 5.27 30.63 -10.99
N ARG A 187 5.79 29.56 -10.38
CA ARG A 187 7.17 29.08 -10.60
C ARG A 187 7.32 28.25 -11.87
N MET A 188 6.23 27.88 -12.54
CA MET A 188 6.30 27.14 -13.79
C MET A 188 6.90 28.04 -14.89
N PRO A 189 7.82 27.54 -15.73
CA PRO A 189 8.33 28.28 -16.87
C PRO A 189 7.19 28.73 -17.79
N ALA A 190 7.34 29.92 -18.38
CA ALA A 190 6.43 30.38 -19.42
C ALA A 190 6.70 29.62 -20.73
N GLY A 191 5.65 29.17 -21.41
CA GLY A 191 5.72 28.46 -22.69
C GLY A 191 4.84 27.22 -22.74
N ASP A 192 4.73 26.63 -23.93
CA ASP A 192 4.02 25.37 -24.13
C ASP A 192 4.79 24.21 -23.46
N PRO A 193 4.08 23.17 -22.97
CA PRO A 193 4.72 21.97 -22.47
C PRO A 193 5.66 21.36 -23.51
N VAL A 194 6.80 20.85 -23.08
CA VAL A 194 7.60 19.92 -23.90
C VAL A 194 6.75 18.67 -24.14
N GLU A 195 6.76 18.12 -25.35
CA GLU A 195 6.03 16.88 -25.65
C GLU A 195 6.53 15.74 -24.76
N SER A 196 5.61 14.89 -24.28
CA SER A 196 5.88 13.88 -23.24
C SER A 196 6.97 12.86 -23.59
N GLY A 197 7.39 12.77 -24.85
CA GLY A 197 8.50 11.90 -25.29
C GLY A 197 9.89 12.45 -24.97
N ASP A 198 10.02 13.78 -24.80
CA ASP A 198 11.28 14.48 -24.57
C ASP A 198 11.42 15.00 -23.13
N ASP A 199 10.41 14.78 -22.28
CA ASP A 199 10.47 15.15 -20.87
C ASP A 199 11.13 14.03 -20.05
N PRO A 200 12.36 14.21 -19.53
CA PRO A 200 13.02 13.22 -18.68
C PRO A 200 12.26 12.98 -17.36
N ALA A 201 11.29 13.83 -17.00
CA ALA A 201 10.38 13.63 -15.88
C ALA A 201 9.08 12.88 -16.25
N ALA A 202 8.81 12.56 -17.53
CA ALA A 202 7.60 11.87 -17.97
C ALA A 202 7.45 10.44 -17.41
N HIS A 203 8.57 9.81 -17.03
CA HIS A 203 8.58 8.52 -16.35
C HIS A 203 8.17 8.61 -14.86
N GLN A 204 8.00 9.81 -14.32
CA GLN A 204 7.41 10.05 -13.00
C GLN A 204 5.98 10.56 -13.20
N PRO A 205 4.95 9.94 -12.61
CA PRO A 205 3.59 10.49 -12.64
C PRO A 205 3.55 11.74 -11.74
N ARG A 206 4.05 12.87 -12.24
CA ARG A 206 3.82 14.19 -11.65
C ARG A 206 2.51 14.70 -12.22
N HIS A 207 1.46 14.70 -11.41
CA HIS A 207 0.23 15.37 -11.76
C HIS A 207 0.50 16.89 -11.86
N ARG A 208 0.46 17.41 -13.08
CA ARG A 208 0.54 18.85 -13.36
C ARG A 208 -0.67 19.52 -12.69
N PRO A 209 -0.49 20.54 -11.83
CA PRO A 209 -1.63 21.21 -11.21
C PRO A 209 -2.49 21.88 -12.31
N PRO A 210 -3.83 21.77 -12.23
CA PRO A 210 -4.72 22.38 -13.22
C PRO A 210 -4.58 23.91 -13.23
N ALA A 211 -4.79 24.52 -14.39
CA ALA A 211 -4.65 25.96 -14.62
C ALA A 211 -5.36 26.83 -13.56
N ALA A 212 -4.67 27.91 -13.17
CA ALA A 212 -4.93 28.77 -12.00
C ALA A 212 -6.38 29.27 -11.75
N PRO A 213 -7.26 29.55 -12.74
CA PRO A 213 -8.57 30.16 -12.45
C PRO A 213 -9.56 29.21 -11.76
N ARG A 214 -9.44 27.90 -11.98
CA ARG A 214 -10.39 26.89 -11.46
C ARG A 214 -10.10 26.48 -10.01
N CYS A 215 -8.89 26.78 -9.52
CA CYS A 215 -8.40 26.38 -8.20
C CYS A 215 -8.99 27.23 -7.05
N TRP A 216 -9.37 28.49 -7.30
CA TRP A 216 -9.87 29.39 -6.26
C TRP A 216 -11.24 28.95 -5.70
N ARG A 217 -12.21 28.60 -6.56
CA ARG A 217 -13.56 28.18 -6.12
C ARG A 217 -13.57 26.81 -5.43
N ALA A 218 -12.67 25.90 -5.80
CA ALA A 218 -12.53 24.59 -5.15
C ALA A 218 -11.87 24.69 -3.76
N SER A 219 -11.07 25.74 -3.50
CA SER A 219 -10.29 25.89 -2.26
C SER A 219 -11.10 26.23 -0.99
N MET A 220 -12.39 26.56 -1.12
CA MET A 220 -13.28 26.84 0.03
C MET A 220 -14.11 25.64 0.45
N ARG A 221 -14.25 24.61 -0.39
CA ARG A 221 -14.97 23.39 -0.05
C ARG A 221 -14.02 22.44 0.70
N PRO A 222 -14.45 21.83 1.82
CA PRO A 222 -13.65 20.81 2.48
C PRO A 222 -13.43 19.66 1.50
N SER A 223 -12.18 19.24 1.31
CA SER A 223 -11.83 18.23 0.30
C SER A 223 -11.39 16.91 0.95
N PRO A 224 -10.94 16.94 2.22
CA PRO A 224 -11.15 15.80 3.13
C PRO A 224 -11.43 16.19 4.60
N LEU A 225 -12.12 15.34 5.35
CA LEU A 225 -12.29 15.46 6.81
C LEU A 225 -11.21 14.67 7.56
N ARG A 226 -10.84 15.12 8.76
CA ARG A 226 -9.81 14.48 9.59
C ARG A 226 -10.29 14.28 11.03
N LEU A 227 -10.05 13.09 11.57
CA LEU A 227 -10.14 12.80 13.00
C LEU A 227 -8.76 12.90 13.65
N ARG A 228 -8.63 13.68 14.72
CA ARG A 228 -7.41 13.74 15.54
C ARG A 228 -7.42 12.64 16.58
N THR A 229 -6.64 11.59 16.36
CA THR A 229 -6.31 10.59 17.38
C THR A 229 -4.95 10.95 17.99
N CYS A 230 -4.95 11.56 19.18
CA CYS A 230 -3.74 11.68 19.98
C CYS A 230 -4.04 11.06 21.35
N CYS A 231 -4.02 9.73 21.40
CA CYS A 231 -4.09 8.99 22.65
C CYS A 231 -2.67 8.91 23.21
N ARG A 232 -2.30 9.86 24.07
CA ARG A 232 -1.16 9.68 24.98
C ARG A 232 -1.66 8.80 26.12
N CYS A 233 -1.67 7.48 25.93
CA CYS A 233 -1.92 6.54 26.99
C CYS A 233 -0.63 6.38 27.80
N THR A 234 -0.33 7.33 28.69
CA THR A 234 0.55 7.05 29.82
C THR A 234 -0.31 6.38 30.88
N ALA A 235 0.05 5.13 31.20
CA ALA A 235 -0.62 4.33 32.20
C ALA A 235 -0.72 5.08 33.54
N ALA A 236 -1.83 4.85 34.23
CA ALA A 236 -2.11 5.24 35.61
C ALA A 236 -2.24 6.75 35.89
N THR A 237 -3.39 7.34 35.60
CA THR A 237 -4.19 8.08 36.60
C THR A 237 -5.56 8.45 36.04
N THR A 238 -6.58 8.32 36.89
CA THR A 238 -7.94 8.81 36.68
C THR A 238 -7.94 10.29 36.27
N GLY A 239 -8.10 10.54 34.97
CA GLY A 239 -8.26 11.88 34.41
C GLY A 239 -8.42 11.78 32.90
N LYS A 240 -9.52 12.30 32.37
CA LYS A 240 -9.78 12.38 30.92
C LYS A 240 -8.66 13.18 30.23
N ALA A 241 -7.62 12.49 29.77
CA ALA A 241 -6.60 13.07 28.91
C ALA A 241 -7.16 13.16 27.48
N GLY A 242 -7.99 14.18 27.22
CA GLY A 242 -8.40 14.53 25.87
C GLY A 242 -7.22 15.11 25.06
N PRO A 243 -7.13 14.88 23.75
CA PRO A 243 -6.06 15.44 22.92
C PRO A 243 -6.07 16.97 22.99
N ALA A 244 -4.92 17.56 23.35
CA ALA A 244 -4.76 19.01 23.49
C ALA A 244 -5.23 19.76 22.24
N ARG A 245 -6.01 20.82 22.45
CA ARG A 245 -6.59 21.69 21.41
C ARG A 245 -5.53 22.66 20.90
N THR A 246 -4.56 22.15 20.15
CA THR A 246 -3.52 22.99 19.53
C THR A 246 -4.16 23.80 18.40
N GLY A 247 -4.22 25.13 18.54
CA GLY A 247 -4.68 26.03 17.48
C GLY A 247 -3.80 25.87 16.24
N ALA A 248 -4.40 25.84 15.05
CA ALA A 248 -3.63 25.95 13.81
C ALA A 248 -3.33 27.45 13.60
N ARG A 249 -2.09 27.81 13.23
CA ARG A 249 -1.73 29.21 12.95
C ARG A 249 -2.62 29.87 11.89
N ARG A 250 -3.15 29.08 10.95
CA ARG A 250 -4.08 29.53 9.89
C ARG A 250 -5.57 29.38 10.27
N GLY A 251 -5.90 29.14 11.55
CA GLY A 251 -7.27 28.92 12.04
C GLY A 251 -7.92 27.58 11.64
N ARG A 252 -7.56 27.03 10.48
CA ARG A 252 -8.03 25.76 9.91
C ARG A 252 -6.88 24.78 9.64
N ILE A 253 -7.22 23.50 9.45
CA ILE A 253 -6.25 22.48 9.05
C ILE A 253 -6.05 22.60 7.54
N VAL A 254 -4.83 22.97 7.12
CA VAL A 254 -4.46 23.06 5.71
C VAL A 254 -3.46 21.94 5.42
N LEU A 255 -3.71 21.13 4.41
CA LEU A 255 -2.86 20.00 4.01
C LEU A 255 -1.63 20.49 3.24
N LEU A 256 -0.50 19.81 3.43
CA LEU A 256 0.68 19.95 2.56
C LEU A 256 0.31 19.57 1.13
N GLU A 257 0.95 20.12 0.10
CA GLU A 257 0.64 19.79 -1.30
C GLU A 257 0.94 18.30 -1.64
N GLY A 258 0.20 17.73 -2.60
CA GLY A 258 0.41 16.37 -3.13
C GLY A 258 -0.88 15.55 -3.27
N ASP A 259 -0.78 14.32 -3.76
CA ASP A 259 -1.95 13.44 -4.01
C ASP A 259 -2.09 12.31 -2.98
N SER A 260 -1.21 12.30 -1.97
CA SER A 260 -1.31 11.36 -0.84
C SER A 260 -2.61 11.56 -0.04
N PRO A 261 -3.08 10.53 0.71
CA PRO A 261 -4.19 10.68 1.64
C PRO A 261 -3.96 11.81 2.66
N ALA A 262 -5.04 12.47 3.07
CA ALA A 262 -5.03 13.62 3.97
C ALA A 262 -4.29 13.37 5.30
N GLY A 263 -4.25 12.12 5.77
CA GLY A 263 -3.50 11.71 6.96
C GLY A 263 -2.00 11.93 6.83
N LEU A 264 -1.40 11.58 5.68
CA LEU A 264 0.03 11.73 5.39
C LEU A 264 0.41 13.19 5.09
N ARG A 265 -0.54 13.97 4.60
CA ARG A 265 -0.35 15.40 4.26
C ARG A 265 -0.67 16.33 5.42
N SER A 266 -0.92 15.78 6.61
CA SER A 266 -1.28 16.58 7.78
C SER A 266 -0.03 17.23 8.40
N PRO A 267 0.02 18.57 8.52
CA PRO A 267 1.17 19.23 9.11
C PRO A 267 1.17 19.06 10.63
N VAL A 268 1.88 18.05 11.13
CA VAL A 268 2.05 17.80 12.57
C VAL A 268 2.77 18.97 13.25
N HIS A 269 3.69 19.63 12.54
CA HIS A 269 4.46 20.78 13.04
C HIS A 269 3.68 22.11 13.11
N ALA A 270 2.51 22.22 12.47
CA ALA A 270 1.70 23.45 12.49
C ALA A 270 0.78 23.55 13.72
N ALA A 271 0.79 22.55 14.60
CA ALA A 271 0.11 22.57 15.87
C ALA A 271 0.78 23.59 16.80
N ALA A 272 0.07 24.66 17.19
CA ALA A 272 0.58 25.60 18.18
C ALA A 272 0.89 24.87 19.48
N HIS A 273 2.13 24.99 19.97
CA HIS A 273 2.48 24.63 21.34
C HIS A 273 1.70 25.55 22.28
N PRO A 274 0.90 25.03 23.22
CA PRO A 274 0.46 25.84 24.35
C PRO A 274 1.72 26.15 25.16
N GLY A 275 2.18 27.40 25.10
CA GLY A 275 3.27 27.86 25.96
C GLY A 275 2.88 27.68 27.42
N HIS A 276 3.83 27.20 28.23
CA HIS A 276 3.73 27.33 29.67
C HIS A 276 3.69 28.83 30.01
N VAL A 277 2.56 29.27 30.57
CA VAL A 277 2.46 30.44 31.44
C VAL A 277 1.89 29.94 32.76
#